data_AF-W4L7W4-F1
#
_entry.id   AF-W4L7W4-F1
#
_cell.length_a   1.000
_cell.length_b   1.000
_cell.length_c   1.000
_cell.angle_alpha   90.00
_cell.angle_beta   90.00
_cell.angle_gamma   90.00
#
_symmetry.space_group_name_H-M   'P 1'
#
loop_
_entity.id
_entity.type
_entity.pdbx_description
1 polymer ?
#
loop_
_entity_poly.entity_id
_entity_poly.type
_entity_poly.pdbx_seq_one_letter_code
_entity_poly.pdbx_strand_id
1 'polypeptide(L)'
;MLDQVMDEQAVLKLVYNRIAGGQNVALIASRRNDATNLLRTIGQPQVYSQWLPDAQNWVFAYLASEQVDTCRESADLWQLIWRTLAAQAIQQPWYAHLDPLTTAPTMKADRALWLIAEQQGKLVLFFDRMDDLAKKPEIWTMELLGPLRSWSSRYSSFNIVFSSNQPLSELNRLQGGYGSPLFNTFTAISLDELESTEV
;
A
#
# COMPACT_ATOMS: atom_id res chain seq x y z
N MET A 1 11.03 -6.95 33.14
CA MET A 1 11.13 -6.32 31.82
C MET A 1 9.72 -5.99 31.42
N LEU A 2 9.39 -4.69 31.41
CA LEU A 2 8.06 -4.20 31.05
C LEU A 2 7.98 -4.27 29.53
N ASP A 3 7.12 -5.15 29.01
CA ASP A 3 6.71 -5.11 27.61
C ASP A 3 6.00 -3.77 27.38
N GLN A 4 6.66 -2.84 26.69
CA GLN A 4 6.04 -1.60 26.21
C GLN A 4 5.04 -2.00 25.13
N VAL A 5 3.76 -2.01 25.48
CA VAL A 5 2.66 -2.22 24.54
C VAL A 5 2.39 -0.86 23.90
N MET A 6 2.87 -0.68 22.67
CA MET A 6 2.46 0.40 21.77
C MET A 6 0.94 0.61 21.85
N ASP A 7 0.46 1.85 21.97
CA ASP A 7 -0.97 2.15 21.79
C ASP A 7 -1.40 1.89 20.33
N GLU A 8 -1.67 0.62 20.04
CA GLU A 8 -2.11 0.11 18.74
C GLU A 8 -3.32 0.91 18.23
N GLN A 9 -4.18 1.40 19.12
CA GLN A 9 -5.34 2.22 18.74
C GLN A 9 -4.92 3.58 18.18
N ALA A 10 -3.91 4.23 18.77
CA ALA A 10 -3.37 5.48 18.25
C ALA A 10 -2.76 5.29 16.86
N VAL A 11 -2.04 4.19 16.64
CA VAL A 11 -1.44 3.86 15.34
C VAL A 11 -2.51 3.57 14.29
N LEU A 12 -3.50 2.72 14.63
CA LEU A 12 -4.63 2.43 13.74
C LEU A 12 -5.38 3.72 13.37
N LYS A 13 -5.67 4.57 14.35
CA LYS A 13 -6.30 5.88 14.12
C LYS A 13 -5.49 6.74 13.14
N LEU A 14 -4.17 6.81 13.34
CA LEU A 14 -3.30 7.56 12.45
C LEU A 14 -3.34 6.99 11.03
N VAL A 15 -3.20 5.67 10.87
CA VAL A 15 -3.23 4.99 9.58
C VAL A 15 -4.56 5.22 8.86
N TYR A 16 -5.70 4.97 9.51
CA TYR A 16 -7.00 5.12 8.86
C TYR A 16 -7.35 6.57 8.56
N ASN A 17 -6.93 7.54 9.38
CA ASN A 17 -7.10 8.96 9.04
C ASN A 17 -6.35 9.32 7.75
N ARG A 18 -5.16 8.76 7.53
CA ARG A 18 -4.37 8.95 6.31
C ARG A 18 -5.03 8.29 5.11
N ILE A 19 -5.42 7.03 5.25
CA ILE A 19 -6.12 6.26 4.21
C ILE A 19 -7.44 6.95 3.81
N ALA A 20 -8.26 7.37 4.79
CA ALA A 20 -9.51 8.09 4.56
C ALA A 20 -9.29 9.41 3.82
N GLY A 21 -8.18 10.10 4.10
CA GLY A 21 -7.73 11.29 3.38
C GLY A 21 -7.14 11.03 1.99
N GLY A 22 -7.10 9.78 1.53
CA GLY A 22 -6.51 9.40 0.26
C GLY A 22 -4.98 9.43 0.24
N GLN A 23 -4.33 9.31 1.39
CA GLN A 23 -2.87 9.35 1.51
C GLN A 23 -2.28 7.93 1.61
N ASN A 24 -1.09 7.76 1.04
CA ASN A 24 -0.34 6.51 1.18
C ASN A 24 0.49 6.53 2.46
N VAL A 25 0.71 5.34 3.03
CA VAL A 25 1.36 5.18 4.32
C VAL A 25 2.53 4.21 4.21
N ALA A 26 3.65 4.55 4.81
CA ALA A 26 4.78 3.64 5.00
C ALA A 26 4.91 3.35 6.50
N LEU A 27 4.67 2.10 6.88
CA LEU A 27 4.88 1.62 8.25
C LEU A 27 6.35 1.21 8.38
N ILE A 28 7.10 1.99 9.16
CA ILE A 28 8.53 1.77 9.38
C ILE A 28 8.71 1.16 10.76
N ALA A 29 9.35 -0.01 10.85
CA ALA A 29 9.66 -0.65 12.12
C ALA A 29 11.03 -1.31 12.09
N SER A 30 11.84 -1.13 13.13
CA SER A 30 13.16 -1.77 13.24
C SER A 30 13.06 -3.30 13.35
N ARG A 31 11.95 -3.79 13.91
CA ARG A 31 11.63 -5.22 14.05
C ARG A 31 10.81 -5.71 12.86
N ARG A 32 11.35 -6.73 12.19
CA ARG A 32 10.82 -7.30 10.93
C ARG A 32 9.35 -7.68 10.94
N ASN A 33 8.80 -8.07 12.09
CA ASN A 33 7.45 -8.62 12.16
C ASN A 33 6.41 -7.60 12.62
N ASP A 34 6.80 -6.47 13.21
CA ASP A 34 5.85 -5.60 13.89
C ASP A 34 5.03 -4.81 12.88
N ALA A 35 5.70 -4.24 11.85
CA ALA A 35 5.01 -3.59 10.74
C ALA A 35 4.17 -4.58 9.90
N THR A 36 4.66 -5.81 9.68
CA THR A 36 3.91 -6.85 8.95
C THR A 36 2.66 -7.29 9.70
N ASN A 37 2.76 -7.51 11.02
CA ASN A 37 1.62 -7.88 11.85
C ASN A 37 0.58 -6.78 11.87
N LEU A 38 1.01 -5.53 12.07
CA LEU A 38 0.11 -4.37 12.02
C LEU A 38 -0.56 -4.23 10.64
N LEU A 39 0.19 -4.39 9.55
CA LEU A 39 -0.33 -4.35 8.17
C LEU A 39 -1.45 -5.40 7.98
N ARG A 40 -1.26 -6.61 8.53
CA ARG A 40 -2.29 -7.67 8.51
C ARG A 40 -3.50 -7.30 9.36
N THR A 41 -3.31 -6.71 10.55
CA THR A 41 -4.41 -6.22 11.40
C THR A 41 -5.23 -5.15 10.69
N ILE A 42 -4.59 -4.15 10.09
CA ILE A 42 -5.26 -3.05 9.36
C ILE A 42 -6.14 -3.59 8.22
N GLY A 43 -5.74 -4.70 7.58
CA GLY A 43 -6.49 -5.30 6.49
C GLY A 43 -7.68 -6.17 6.88
N GLN A 44 -7.92 -6.40 8.17
CA GLN A 44 -9.05 -7.21 8.61
C GLN A 44 -10.37 -6.44 8.49
N PRO A 45 -11.43 -7.03 7.87
CA PRO A 45 -12.75 -6.41 7.76
C PRO A 45 -13.35 -5.92 9.07
N GLN A 46 -13.15 -6.66 10.16
CA GLN A 46 -13.66 -6.26 11.47
C GLN A 46 -12.94 -5.03 12.02
N VAL A 47 -11.70 -4.78 11.60
CA VAL A 47 -10.90 -3.64 12.04
C VAL A 47 -11.24 -2.42 11.20
N TYR A 48 -11.08 -2.46 9.88
CA TYR A 48 -11.26 -1.26 9.06
C TYR A 48 -12.70 -0.73 9.06
N SER A 49 -13.70 -1.59 9.29
CA SER A 49 -15.10 -1.17 9.41
C SER A 49 -15.41 -0.31 10.65
N GLN A 50 -14.54 -0.35 11.67
CA GLN A 50 -14.67 0.50 12.86
C GLN A 50 -14.15 1.92 12.62
N TRP A 51 -13.26 2.09 11.62
CA TRP A 51 -12.53 3.33 11.40
C TRP A 51 -12.93 4.05 10.12
N LEU A 52 -13.44 3.34 9.12
CA LEU A 52 -13.77 3.90 7.81
C LEU A 52 -15.28 3.96 7.59
N PRO A 53 -15.83 5.13 7.20
CA PRO A 53 -17.20 5.21 6.75
C PRO A 53 -17.37 4.43 5.44
N ASP A 54 -18.57 3.89 5.23
CA ASP A 54 -18.92 3.15 4.03
C ASP A 54 -17.93 2.03 3.69
N ALA A 55 -17.46 1.31 4.72
CA ALA A 55 -16.46 0.24 4.62
C ALA A 55 -16.75 -0.80 3.52
N GLN A 56 -18.02 -0.98 3.13
CA GLN A 56 -18.44 -1.82 2.01
C GLN A 56 -17.87 -1.40 0.65
N ASN A 57 -17.54 -0.12 0.47
CA ASN A 57 -16.96 0.42 -0.77
C ASN A 57 -15.43 0.30 -0.81
N TRP A 58 -14.81 -0.15 0.29
CA TRP A 58 -13.37 -0.31 0.41
C TRP A 58 -12.96 -1.74 0.12
N VAL A 59 -12.01 -1.90 -0.79
CA VAL A 59 -11.34 -3.17 -1.08
C VAL A 59 -9.90 -3.07 -0.62
N PHE A 60 -9.57 -3.95 0.32
CA PHE A 60 -8.24 -4.13 0.85
C PHE A 60 -7.62 -5.38 0.25
N ALA A 61 -6.43 -5.26 -0.33
CA ALA A 61 -5.71 -6.37 -0.92
C ALA A 61 -4.33 -6.48 -0.29
N TYR A 62 -4.00 -7.65 0.23
CA TYR A 62 -2.67 -7.92 0.80
C TYR A 62 -1.79 -8.63 -0.23
N LEU A 63 -0.61 -8.06 -0.47
CA LEU A 63 0.43 -8.65 -1.30
C LEU A 63 1.62 -9.03 -0.42
N ALA A 64 1.79 -10.34 -0.25
CA ALA A 64 2.92 -10.89 0.48
C ALA A 64 4.20 -10.81 -0.38
N SER A 65 5.33 -10.49 0.24
CA SER A 65 6.62 -10.41 -0.48
C SER A 65 7.00 -11.71 -1.20
N GLU A 66 6.57 -12.88 -0.70
CA GLU A 66 6.82 -14.18 -1.33
C GLU A 66 6.12 -14.30 -2.69
N GLN A 67 4.99 -13.61 -2.88
CA GLN A 67 4.31 -13.57 -4.18
C GLN A 67 5.11 -12.71 -5.18
N VAL A 68 5.77 -11.67 -4.69
CA VAL A 68 6.65 -10.78 -5.48
C VAL A 68 7.91 -11.50 -5.93
N ASP A 69 8.32 -12.58 -5.26
CA ASP A 69 9.42 -13.47 -5.69
C ASP A 69 9.15 -14.20 -7.00
N THR A 70 7.90 -14.27 -7.42
CA THR A 70 7.54 -14.88 -8.70
C THR A 70 7.64 -13.90 -9.89
N CYS A 71 7.72 -12.59 -9.63
CA CYS A 71 7.80 -11.57 -10.66
C CYS A 71 9.24 -11.40 -11.16
N ARG A 72 9.40 -11.22 -12.48
CA ARG A 72 10.71 -11.01 -13.12
C ARG A 72 10.92 -9.57 -13.57
N GLU A 73 9.83 -8.84 -13.78
CA GLU A 73 9.86 -7.44 -14.21
C GLU A 73 8.69 -6.65 -13.61
N SER A 74 8.76 -5.31 -13.72
CA SER A 74 7.72 -4.38 -13.24
C SER A 74 6.33 -4.67 -13.80
N ALA A 75 6.24 -5.16 -15.04
CA ALA A 75 4.97 -5.51 -15.66
C ALA A 75 4.30 -6.73 -14.98
N ASP A 76 5.08 -7.75 -14.62
CA ASP A 76 4.59 -8.91 -13.87
C ASP A 76 4.01 -8.48 -12.53
N LEU A 77 4.71 -7.58 -11.82
CA LEU A 77 4.26 -7.09 -10.52
C LEU A 77 2.95 -6.31 -10.64
N TRP A 78 2.81 -5.44 -11.65
CA TRP A 78 1.54 -4.73 -11.86
C TRP A 78 0.39 -5.68 -12.17
N GLN A 79 0.60 -6.71 -12.99
CA GLN A 79 -0.42 -7.73 -13.24
C GLN A 79 -0.81 -8.47 -11.95
N LEU A 80 0.18 -8.83 -11.12
CA LEU A 80 -0.05 -9.47 -9.84
C LEU A 80 -0.86 -8.57 -8.88
N ILE A 81 -0.53 -7.27 -8.81
CA ILE A 81 -1.28 -6.27 -8.03
C ILE A 81 -2.74 -6.22 -8.49
N TRP A 82 -2.98 -6.07 -9.80
CA TRP A 82 -4.35 -5.97 -10.32
C TRP A 82 -5.15 -7.24 -10.12
N ARG A 83 -4.54 -8.42 -10.30
CA ARG A 83 -5.19 -9.71 -10.00
C ARG A 83 -5.57 -9.82 -8.53
N THR A 84 -4.67 -9.43 -7.62
CA THR A 84 -4.91 -9.46 -6.18
C THR A 84 -6.06 -8.52 -5.81
N LEU A 85 -6.07 -7.29 -6.33
CA LEU A 85 -7.17 -6.34 -6.10
C LEU A 85 -8.50 -6.82 -6.69
N ALA A 86 -8.49 -7.34 -7.92
CA ALA A 86 -9.69 -7.84 -8.58
C ALA A 86 -10.31 -9.01 -7.81
N ALA A 87 -9.49 -9.95 -7.32
CA ALA A 87 -9.96 -11.09 -6.54
C ALA A 87 -10.73 -10.65 -5.27
N GLN A 88 -10.30 -9.56 -4.63
CA GLN A 88 -10.97 -9.00 -3.45
C GLN A 88 -12.19 -8.14 -3.81
N ALA A 89 -12.25 -7.63 -5.05
CA ALA A 89 -13.30 -6.74 -5.50
C ALA A 89 -14.46 -7.43 -6.23
N ILE A 90 -14.51 -8.77 -6.33
CA ILE A 90 -15.45 -9.48 -7.21
C ILE A 90 -16.94 -9.17 -6.95
N GLN A 91 -17.28 -8.79 -5.71
CA GLN A 91 -18.64 -8.42 -5.31
C GLN A 91 -18.95 -6.93 -5.46
N GLN A 92 -17.96 -6.13 -5.87
CA GLN A 92 -18.09 -4.68 -5.97
C GLN A 92 -18.80 -4.29 -7.27
N PRO A 93 -19.69 -3.28 -7.24
CA PRO A 93 -20.42 -2.84 -8.44
C PRO A 93 -19.50 -2.28 -9.53
N TRP A 94 -18.35 -1.73 -9.15
CA TRP A 94 -17.33 -1.19 -10.06
C TRP A 94 -16.30 -2.24 -10.51
N TYR A 95 -16.44 -3.52 -10.14
CA TYR A 95 -15.52 -4.61 -10.50
C TYR A 95 -15.24 -4.69 -12.00
N ALA A 96 -16.26 -4.44 -12.83
CA ALA A 96 -16.15 -4.47 -14.29
C ALA A 96 -15.11 -3.49 -14.87
N HIS A 97 -14.73 -2.46 -14.11
CA HIS A 97 -13.67 -1.52 -14.50
C HIS A 97 -12.27 -2.00 -14.08
N LEU A 98 -12.19 -2.81 -13.03
CA LEU A 98 -10.94 -3.34 -12.48
C LEU A 98 -10.52 -4.65 -13.17
N ASP A 99 -11.46 -5.56 -13.41
CA ASP A 99 -11.22 -6.88 -14.02
C ASP A 99 -10.38 -6.84 -15.30
N PRO A 100 -10.61 -5.91 -16.25
CA PRO A 100 -9.78 -5.83 -17.46
C PRO A 100 -8.30 -5.53 -17.18
N LEU A 101 -7.96 -4.91 -16.05
CA LEU A 101 -6.56 -4.61 -15.68
C LEU A 101 -5.75 -5.86 -15.33
N THR A 102 -6.41 -6.99 -15.03
CA THR A 102 -5.74 -8.26 -14.67
C THR A 102 -4.96 -8.89 -15.83
N THR A 103 -5.25 -8.46 -17.05
CA THR A 103 -4.64 -8.95 -18.30
C THR A 103 -4.16 -7.81 -19.21
N ALA A 104 -4.53 -6.56 -18.91
CA ALA A 104 -4.18 -5.41 -19.74
C ALA A 104 -2.82 -4.78 -19.34
N PRO A 105 -2.21 -4.01 -20.25
CA PRO A 105 -1.07 -3.17 -19.92
C PRO A 105 -1.42 -2.12 -18.84
N THR A 106 -0.47 -1.88 -17.94
CA THR A 106 -0.50 -0.91 -16.83
C THR A 106 -1.05 0.47 -17.23
N MET A 107 -0.76 0.95 -18.44
CA MET A 107 -1.21 2.26 -18.94
C MET A 107 -2.74 2.43 -19.00
N LYS A 108 -3.52 1.33 -19.03
CA LYS A 108 -4.99 1.41 -19.04
C LYS A 108 -5.61 1.67 -17.66
N ALA A 109 -4.84 1.58 -16.58
CA ALA A 109 -5.38 1.70 -15.23
C ALA A 109 -5.90 3.11 -14.91
N ASP A 110 -5.41 4.16 -15.59
CA ASP A 110 -5.84 5.55 -15.33
C ASP A 110 -7.36 5.73 -15.44
N ARG A 111 -7.94 5.26 -16.56
CA ARG A 111 -9.37 5.36 -16.82
C ARG A 111 -10.18 4.48 -15.85
N ALA A 112 -9.68 3.30 -15.53
CA ALA A 112 -10.33 2.40 -14.59
C ALA A 112 -10.37 3.00 -13.18
N LEU A 113 -9.25 3.54 -12.68
CA LEU A 113 -9.17 4.20 -11.38
C LEU A 113 -10.09 5.43 -11.30
N TRP A 114 -10.19 6.20 -12.38
CA TRP A 114 -11.15 7.29 -12.47
C TRP A 114 -12.60 6.79 -12.36
N LEU A 115 -13.00 5.76 -13.14
CA LEU A 115 -14.36 5.20 -13.10
C LEU A 115 -14.71 4.58 -11.74
N ILE A 116 -13.75 3.92 -11.09
CA ILE A 116 -13.90 3.39 -9.73
C ILE A 116 -14.16 4.53 -8.75
N ALA A 117 -13.40 5.64 -8.87
CA ALA A 117 -13.59 6.82 -8.02
C ALA A 117 -14.98 7.46 -8.19
N GLU A 118 -15.47 7.59 -9.43
CA GLU A 118 -16.82 8.11 -9.73
C GLU A 118 -17.93 7.25 -9.09
N GLN A 119 -17.67 5.95 -8.92
CA GLN A 119 -18.58 5.01 -8.24
C GLN A 119 -18.28 4.87 -6.74
N GLN A 120 -17.54 5.81 -6.17
CA GLN A 120 -17.14 5.85 -4.75
C GLN A 120 -16.32 4.64 -4.28
N GLY A 121 -15.79 3.83 -5.20
CA GLY A 121 -14.94 2.71 -4.88
C GLY A 121 -13.60 3.16 -4.33
N LYS A 122 -13.08 2.42 -3.35
CA LYS A 122 -11.78 2.66 -2.71
C LYS A 122 -10.95 1.39 -2.77
N LEU A 123 -9.73 1.50 -3.25
CA LEU A 123 -8.74 0.44 -3.38
C LEU A 123 -7.58 0.75 -2.44
N VAL A 124 -7.25 -0.21 -1.57
CA VAL A 124 -6.09 -0.13 -0.69
C VAL A 124 -5.24 -1.36 -0.91
N LEU A 125 -4.02 -1.15 -1.40
CA LEU A 125 -3.02 -2.19 -1.55
C LEU A 125 -2.10 -2.20 -0.33
N PHE A 126 -2.03 -3.33 0.35
CA PHE A 126 -1.01 -3.61 1.35
C PHE A 126 0.17 -4.32 0.71
N PHE A 127 1.35 -3.73 0.83
CA PHE A 127 2.60 -4.32 0.34
C PHE A 127 3.49 -4.70 1.51
N ASP A 128 3.73 -6.00 1.69
CA ASP A 128 4.58 -6.47 2.77
C ASP A 128 6.06 -6.44 2.36
N ARG A 129 6.93 -5.98 3.27
CA ARG A 129 8.38 -5.91 3.12
C ARG A 129 8.83 -5.21 1.84
N MET A 130 8.52 -3.92 1.72
CA MET A 130 8.93 -3.10 0.57
C MET A 130 10.45 -3.09 0.35
N ASP A 131 11.24 -3.29 1.42
CA ASP A 131 12.70 -3.46 1.32
C ASP A 131 13.10 -4.61 0.38
N ASP A 132 12.35 -5.71 0.38
CA ASP A 132 12.69 -6.90 -0.41
C ASP A 132 12.42 -6.67 -1.88
N LEU A 133 11.35 -5.93 -2.20
CA LEU A 133 11.10 -5.45 -3.56
C LEU A 133 12.18 -4.45 -4.01
N ALA A 134 12.59 -3.53 -3.15
CA ALA A 134 13.60 -2.52 -3.49
C ALA A 134 14.99 -3.10 -3.81
N LYS A 135 15.26 -4.34 -3.36
CA LYS A 135 16.49 -5.08 -3.70
C LYS A 135 16.47 -5.73 -5.09
N LYS A 136 15.34 -5.65 -5.81
CA LYS A 136 15.16 -6.23 -7.15
C LYS A 136 15.22 -5.15 -8.22
N PRO A 137 16.41 -4.79 -8.72
CA PRO A 137 16.56 -3.66 -9.66
C PRO A 137 15.75 -3.83 -10.95
N GLU A 138 15.49 -5.06 -11.38
CA GLU A 138 14.65 -5.40 -12.54
C GLU A 138 13.15 -5.08 -12.36
N ILE A 139 12.69 -4.95 -11.11
CA ILE A 139 11.31 -4.55 -10.77
C ILE A 139 11.28 -3.12 -10.18
N TRP A 140 12.34 -2.69 -9.51
CA TRP A 140 12.44 -1.38 -8.87
C TRP A 140 12.74 -0.23 -9.86
N THR A 141 12.00 -0.23 -10.97
CA THR A 141 12.23 0.67 -12.11
C THR A 141 11.20 1.81 -12.14
N MET A 142 11.39 2.76 -13.06
CA MET A 142 10.42 3.86 -13.27
C MET A 142 9.08 3.38 -13.83
N GLU A 143 9.06 2.23 -14.51
CA GLU A 143 7.83 1.56 -14.96
C GLU A 143 6.98 1.06 -13.78
N LEU A 144 7.61 0.74 -12.64
CA LEU A 144 6.90 0.49 -11.39
C LEU A 144 6.56 1.80 -10.67
N LEU A 145 7.57 2.60 -10.36
CA LEU A 145 7.42 3.73 -9.44
C LEU A 145 6.71 4.93 -10.05
N GLY A 146 6.78 5.11 -11.37
CA GLY A 146 6.09 6.17 -12.11
C GLY A 146 4.58 6.07 -11.98
N PRO A 147 3.95 4.95 -12.38
CA PRO A 147 2.52 4.73 -12.18
C PRO A 147 2.11 4.78 -10.71
N LEU A 148 2.90 4.19 -9.82
CA LEU A 148 2.67 4.23 -8.38
C LEU A 148 2.52 5.67 -7.89
N ARG A 149 3.50 6.53 -8.18
CA ARG A 149 3.48 7.95 -7.82
C ARG A 149 2.33 8.67 -8.50
N SER A 150 2.13 8.45 -9.80
CA SER A 150 1.17 9.19 -10.61
C SER A 150 -0.28 8.92 -10.17
N TRP A 151 -0.63 7.66 -9.94
CA TRP A 151 -1.99 7.28 -9.57
C TRP A 151 -2.32 7.64 -8.14
N SER A 152 -1.41 7.36 -7.22
CA SER A 152 -1.61 7.70 -5.82
C SER A 152 -1.69 9.21 -5.56
N SER A 153 -1.11 10.04 -6.45
CA SER A 153 -1.26 11.50 -6.38
C SER A 153 -2.56 12.01 -7.02
N ARG A 154 -3.10 11.30 -8.03
CA ARG A 154 -4.28 11.73 -8.80
C ARG A 154 -5.59 11.16 -8.28
N TYR A 155 -5.55 9.98 -7.68
CA TYR A 155 -6.73 9.23 -7.28
C TYR A 155 -6.68 8.95 -5.78
N SER A 156 -7.42 9.72 -5.00
CA SER A 156 -7.66 9.46 -3.57
C SER A 156 -8.47 8.17 -3.31
N SER A 157 -8.91 7.50 -4.38
CA SER A 157 -9.51 6.16 -4.35
C SER A 157 -8.50 5.03 -4.46
N PHE A 158 -7.21 5.32 -4.70
CA PHE A 158 -6.17 4.30 -4.78
C PHE A 158 -5.04 4.62 -3.80
N ASN A 159 -4.96 3.83 -2.73
CA ASN A 159 -3.97 4.01 -1.68
C ASN A 159 -3.07 2.78 -1.57
N ILE A 160 -1.83 3.05 -1.19
CA ILE A 160 -0.85 2.02 -0.89
C ILE A 160 -0.42 2.19 0.55
N VAL A 161 -0.39 1.09 1.27
CA VAL A 161 0.22 1.03 2.60
C VAL A 161 1.25 -0.08 2.57
N PHE A 162 2.49 0.20 2.96
CA PHE A 162 3.53 -0.82 2.95
C PHE A 162 4.28 -0.90 4.27
N SER A 163 4.84 -2.07 4.56
CA SER A 163 5.78 -2.29 5.66
C SER A 163 7.23 -2.19 5.17
N SER A 164 8.11 -1.64 6.00
CA SER A 164 9.54 -1.52 5.72
C SER A 164 10.33 -1.49 7.02
N ASN A 165 11.53 -2.06 6.99
CA ASN A 165 12.52 -1.93 8.06
C ASN A 165 13.50 -0.79 7.83
N GLN A 166 13.46 -0.20 6.64
CA GLN A 166 14.27 0.95 6.28
C GLN A 166 13.39 2.20 6.18
N PRO A 167 13.89 3.36 6.59
CA PRO A 167 13.20 4.62 6.38
C PRO A 167 13.07 4.93 4.89
N LEU A 168 12.09 5.77 4.54
CA LEU A 168 11.84 6.18 3.15
C LEU A 168 13.08 6.78 2.46
N SER A 169 13.97 7.45 3.20
CA SER A 169 15.25 7.97 2.70
C SER A 169 16.11 6.89 2.06
N GLU A 170 16.21 5.74 2.73
CA GLU A 170 17.04 4.64 2.29
C GLU A 170 16.42 3.93 1.09
N LEU A 171 15.11 3.68 1.10
CA LEU A 171 14.41 3.12 -0.06
C LEU A 171 14.53 4.00 -1.32
N ASN A 172 14.45 5.32 -1.17
CA ASN A 172 14.65 6.24 -2.30
C ASN A 172 16.11 6.26 -2.79
N ARG A 173 17.09 6.04 -1.90
CA ARG A 173 18.51 5.98 -2.29
C ARG A 173 18.79 4.80 -3.22
N LEU A 174 18.08 3.68 -3.03
CA LEU A 174 18.19 2.49 -3.89
C LEU A 174 17.74 2.74 -5.34
N GLN A 175 16.99 3.82 -5.59
CA GLN A 175 16.54 4.22 -6.93
C GLN A 175 17.61 4.91 -7.78
N GLY A 176 18.81 5.18 -7.25
CA GLY A 176 19.94 5.66 -8.05
C GLY A 176 19.81 7.08 -8.60
N GLY A 177 18.96 7.93 -8.00
CA GLY A 177 18.95 9.38 -8.27
C GLY A 177 17.88 9.91 -9.23
N TYR A 178 16.92 9.09 -9.67
CA TYR A 178 15.80 9.51 -10.55
C TYR A 178 14.69 10.32 -9.84
N GLY A 179 15.05 11.04 -8.79
CA GLY A 179 14.14 11.79 -7.91
C GLY A 179 13.68 10.96 -6.70
N SER A 180 12.64 11.44 -6.03
CA SER A 180 12.07 10.79 -4.85
C SER A 180 10.62 10.36 -5.12
N PRO A 181 10.40 9.18 -5.72
CA PRO A 181 9.06 8.66 -5.93
C PRO A 181 8.33 8.34 -4.63
N LEU A 182 9.04 8.13 -3.51
CA LEU A 182 8.40 7.77 -2.25
C LEU A 182 8.19 8.95 -1.29
N PHE A 183 9.13 9.90 -1.12
CA PHE A 183 9.00 10.94 -0.08
C PHE A 183 7.78 11.86 -0.24
N ASN A 184 7.39 12.19 -1.47
CA ASN A 184 6.24 13.08 -1.70
C ASN A 184 4.92 12.31 -1.85
N THR A 185 4.97 10.99 -1.73
CA THR A 185 3.84 10.11 -2.00
C THR A 185 3.40 9.37 -0.74
N PHE A 186 4.33 9.05 0.16
CA PHE A 186 4.07 8.32 1.39
C PHE A 186 4.31 9.18 2.61
N THR A 187 3.38 9.08 3.58
CA THR A 187 3.64 9.51 4.95
C THR A 187 4.25 8.34 5.71
N ALA A 188 5.45 8.53 6.26
CA ALA A 188 6.06 7.53 7.13
C ALA A 188 5.44 7.58 8.53
N ILE A 189 5.13 6.42 9.08
CA ILE A 189 4.75 6.22 10.48
C ILE A 189 5.81 5.28 11.06
N SER A 190 6.68 5.82 11.91
CA SER A 190 7.71 5.05 12.61
C SER A 190 7.11 4.42 13.86
N LEU A 191 7.07 3.09 13.92
CA LEU A 191 6.54 2.38 15.08
C LEU A 191 7.52 2.48 16.27
N ASP A 192 8.83 2.53 16.00
CA ASP A 192 9.85 2.63 17.05
C ASP A 192 9.83 3.98 17.79
N GLU A 193 9.51 5.08 17.09
CA GLU A 193 9.42 6.41 17.71
C GLU A 193 8.19 6.55 18.61
N LEU A 194 7.11 5.87 18.26
CA LEU A 194 5.87 5.84 19.04
C LEU A 194 6.06 5.10 20.37
N GLU A 195 6.88 4.04 20.39
CA GLU A 195 7.28 3.36 21.65
C GLU A 195 8.09 4.27 22.58
N SER A 196 8.88 5.20 22.02
CA SER A 196 9.77 6.09 22.80
C SER A 196 9.07 7.32 23.40
N THR A 197 7.92 7.72 22.87
CA THR A 197 7.19 8.93 23.32
C THR A 197 6.31 8.66 24.56
N GLU A 198 6.10 7.38 24.92
CA GLU A 198 5.35 6.96 26.10
C GLU A 198 6.21 6.82 27.38
N VAL A 199 7.41 7.44 27.40
CA VAL A 199 8.35 7.45 28.55
C VAL A 199 8.28 8.76 29.33
#